data_AF-A0AAV7ZFY8-F1
#
_entry.id   AF-A0AAV7ZFY8-F1
#
_cell.length_a   1.000
_cell.length_b   1.000
_cell.length_c   1.000
_cell.angle_alpha   90.00
_cell.angle_beta   90.00
_cell.angle_gamma   90.00
#
_symmetry.space_group_name_H-M   'P 1'
#
loop_
_entity.id
_entity.type
_entity.pdbx_description
1 polymer ?
#
loop_
_entity_poly.entity_id
_entity_poly.type
_entity_poly.pdbx_seq_one_letter_code
_entity_poly.pdbx_strand_id
1 'polypeptide(L)'
;MWVLKLPQNTTRILHVPSTFTIGQSKLQNYQIQDDSLARRHLKIEVTKRNAILTDLSSSGTFFEGKKIKDPFVLNTKRIYNFKLGYNETEINVSYKPISLCFSGITQEDQMYAKKFGLHLGYEITNHVASSTHLVMNSINITKKFLLALLTGKHIVTLGWLKSNFLNKKKNLEVEENKYFPKIVDLRLITIFTQQTLTVFFRRSIRTNIFKNYVFLFFTEDMYFRSHEIVEVGGAKSEFINVKKPTAILDLANFLKLFVEPEKSQATKLCVLDPLININVLIKQILEKYNITFITEIEIVFAIITRQSDHYCLTPQPSQSQSISIRKRSQVSQSKQANDQPSNKN
;
A
#
# COMPACT_ATOMS: atom_id res chain seq x y z
N MET A 1 16.15 -7.39 1.02
CA MET A 1 16.55 -8.46 1.97
C MET A 1 16.80 -9.74 1.20
N TRP A 2 17.64 -10.63 1.71
CA TRP A 2 17.87 -11.94 1.08
C TRP A 2 16.95 -12.99 1.70
N VAL A 3 16.39 -13.84 0.85
CA VAL A 3 15.48 -14.93 1.21
C VAL A 3 16.17 -16.23 0.87
N LEU A 4 16.30 -17.09 1.87
CA LEU A 4 16.90 -18.40 1.78
C LEU A 4 15.78 -19.44 1.98
N LYS A 5 15.47 -20.22 0.93
CA LYS A 5 14.63 -21.41 1.08
C LYS A 5 15.54 -22.62 1.24
N LEU A 6 15.25 -23.37 2.29
CA LEU A 6 15.95 -24.56 2.72
C LEU A 6 15.07 -25.78 2.45
N PRO A 7 15.61 -27.00 2.58
CA PRO A 7 14.81 -28.22 2.50
C PRO A 7 13.58 -28.19 3.40
N GLN A 8 12.60 -29.06 3.09
CA GLN A 8 11.34 -29.18 3.84
C GLN A 8 10.51 -27.87 3.84
N ASN A 9 10.61 -27.07 2.76
CA ASN A 9 9.93 -25.78 2.62
C ASN A 9 10.22 -24.76 3.73
N THR A 10 11.36 -24.90 4.42
CA THR A 10 11.74 -23.93 5.46
C THR A 10 12.27 -22.65 4.81
N THR A 11 11.72 -21.50 5.19
CA THR A 11 12.21 -20.19 4.72
C THR A 11 12.92 -19.43 5.84
N ARG A 12 14.02 -18.77 5.49
CA ARG A 12 14.80 -17.89 6.37
C ARG A 12 15.06 -16.54 5.69
N ILE A 13 14.94 -15.47 6.48
CA ILE A 13 15.22 -14.11 6.03
C ILE A 13 16.59 -13.68 6.54
N LEU A 14 17.48 -13.34 5.60
CA LEU A 14 18.83 -12.87 5.91
C LEU A 14 18.84 -11.35 5.81
N HIS A 15 18.75 -10.68 6.96
CA HIS A 15 18.80 -9.22 7.05
C HIS A 15 20.23 -8.69 7.02
N VAL A 16 20.40 -7.45 6.58
CA VAL A 16 21.71 -6.80 6.52
C VAL A 16 22.09 -6.20 7.87
N PRO A 17 23.34 -6.34 8.37
CA PRO A 17 24.29 -7.39 8.05
C PRO A 17 23.93 -8.69 8.78
N SER A 18 24.30 -9.83 8.20
CA SER A 18 24.20 -11.14 8.86
C SER A 18 25.17 -12.16 8.27
N THR A 19 25.48 -13.18 9.04
CA THR A 19 26.18 -14.40 8.60
C THR A 19 25.27 -15.57 8.91
N PHE A 20 25.07 -16.45 7.94
CA PHE A 20 24.24 -17.64 8.07
C PHE A 20 25.03 -18.87 7.64
N THR A 21 25.05 -19.90 8.47
CA THR A 21 25.78 -21.14 8.19
C THR A 21 24.86 -22.35 8.12
N ILE A 22 25.22 -23.29 7.24
CA ILE A 22 24.49 -24.53 6.99
C ILE A 22 25.47 -25.70 7.07
N GLY A 23 25.04 -26.83 7.62
CA GLY A 23 25.83 -28.07 7.62
C GLY A 23 25.19 -29.16 8.47
N GLN A 24 25.90 -30.27 8.62
CA GLN A 24 25.42 -31.44 9.38
C GLN A 24 25.40 -31.22 10.90
N SER A 25 26.17 -30.25 11.42
CA SER A 25 26.28 -29.98 12.85
C SER A 25 25.09 -29.17 13.39
N LYS A 26 24.62 -29.51 14.60
CA LYS A 26 23.64 -28.73 15.38
C LYS A 26 24.12 -27.31 15.74
N LEU A 27 25.41 -27.02 15.60
CA LEU A 27 25.99 -25.70 15.87
C LEU A 27 25.79 -24.70 14.71
N GLN A 28 25.32 -25.15 13.54
CA GLN A 28 25.04 -24.27 12.42
C GLN A 28 23.70 -23.55 12.59
N ASN A 29 23.51 -22.44 11.87
CA ASN A 29 22.22 -21.74 11.90
C ASN A 29 21.08 -22.58 11.33
N TYR A 30 21.39 -23.52 10.43
CA TYR A 30 20.48 -24.56 10.00
C TYR A 30 21.20 -25.90 9.86
N GLN A 31 20.70 -26.90 10.58
CA GLN A 31 21.19 -28.26 10.48
C GLN A 31 20.45 -28.99 9.36
N ILE A 32 21.20 -29.67 8.49
CA ILE A 32 20.65 -30.62 7.52
C ILE A 32 21.21 -31.99 7.84
N GLN A 33 20.32 -32.97 8.06
CA GLN A 33 20.72 -34.36 8.25
C GLN A 33 20.91 -35.03 6.88
N ASP A 34 22.11 -34.85 6.34
CA ASP A 34 22.56 -35.43 5.08
C ASP A 34 24.05 -35.76 5.22
N ASP A 35 24.40 -37.04 5.08
CA ASP A 35 25.76 -37.55 5.28
C ASP A 35 26.72 -37.13 4.16
N SER A 36 26.20 -36.55 3.08
CA SER A 36 27.01 -35.91 2.04
C SER A 36 27.51 -34.51 2.42
N LEU A 37 26.97 -33.93 3.49
CA LEU A 37 27.30 -32.58 3.91
C LEU A 37 28.36 -32.57 5.02
N ALA A 38 29.36 -31.70 4.86
CA ALA A 38 30.29 -31.38 5.95
C ALA A 38 29.55 -30.82 7.19
N ARG A 39 30.16 -31.00 8.37
CA ARG A 39 29.67 -30.46 9.65
C ARG A 39 29.37 -28.95 9.59
N ARG A 40 30.18 -28.22 8.82
CA ARG A 40 29.97 -26.83 8.40
C ARG A 40 30.20 -26.78 6.89
N HIS A 41 29.13 -26.80 6.12
CA HIS A 41 29.18 -26.97 4.66
C HIS A 41 29.18 -25.64 3.93
N LEU A 42 28.32 -24.70 4.34
CA LEU A 42 28.11 -23.46 3.62
C LEU A 42 28.07 -22.27 4.58
N LYS A 43 28.63 -21.14 4.14
CA LYS A 43 28.47 -19.84 4.80
C LYS A 43 27.92 -18.83 3.81
N ILE A 44 26.91 -18.08 4.22
CA ILE A 44 26.34 -16.96 3.49
C ILE A 44 26.54 -15.70 4.32
N GLU A 45 27.24 -14.71 3.77
CA GLU A 45 27.50 -13.41 4.39
C GLU A 45 26.74 -12.33 3.64
N VAL A 46 25.82 -11.67 4.34
CA VAL A 46 24.98 -10.60 3.78
C VAL A 46 25.49 -9.26 4.29
N THR A 47 25.92 -8.40 3.37
CA THR A 47 26.35 -7.03 3.63
C THR A 47 25.35 -6.02 3.07
N LYS A 48 25.61 -4.72 3.25
CA LYS A 48 24.81 -3.65 2.63
C LYS A 48 24.90 -3.66 1.10
N ARG A 49 25.95 -4.23 0.52
CA ARG A 49 26.24 -4.14 -0.91
C ARG A 49 25.91 -5.42 -1.66
N ASN A 50 26.11 -6.58 -1.04
CA ASN A 50 25.97 -7.88 -1.68
C ASN A 50 25.73 -8.99 -0.66
N ALA A 51 25.37 -10.17 -1.15
CA ALA A 51 25.50 -11.42 -0.41
C ALA A 51 26.59 -12.27 -1.06
N ILE A 52 27.40 -12.91 -0.22
CA ILE A 52 28.53 -13.74 -0.63
C ILE A 52 28.30 -15.12 -0.05
N LEU A 53 28.52 -16.14 -0.87
CA LEU A 53 28.41 -17.53 -0.50
C LEU A 53 29.80 -18.17 -0.58
N THR A 54 30.14 -18.95 0.44
CA THR A 54 31.43 -19.64 0.57
C THR A 54 31.18 -21.09 0.88
N ASP A 55 31.66 -21.97 0.01
CA ASP A 55 31.75 -23.40 0.27
C ASP A 55 32.84 -23.66 1.32
N LEU A 56 32.49 -24.41 2.35
CA LEU A 56 33.38 -24.79 3.45
C LEU A 56 33.58 -26.31 3.50
N SER A 57 33.14 -27.02 2.46
CA SER A 57 33.11 -28.47 2.38
C SER A 57 34.14 -29.03 1.41
N SER A 58 34.50 -30.31 1.61
CA SER A 58 35.22 -31.09 0.61
C SER A 58 34.30 -31.56 -0.53
N SER A 59 33.06 -31.96 -0.21
CA SER A 59 32.09 -32.52 -1.15
C SER A 59 31.54 -31.52 -2.17
N GLY A 60 31.62 -30.23 -1.88
CA GLY A 60 31.34 -29.18 -2.84
C GLY A 60 29.95 -28.58 -2.75
N THR A 61 29.85 -27.31 -3.12
CA THR A 61 28.61 -26.63 -3.47
C THR A 61 28.54 -26.36 -4.98
N PHE A 62 27.40 -26.65 -5.60
CA PHE A 62 27.22 -26.61 -7.06
C PHE A 62 26.10 -25.64 -7.46
N PHE A 63 26.34 -24.92 -8.55
CA PHE A 63 25.36 -24.07 -9.21
C PHE A 63 25.34 -24.39 -10.70
N GLU A 64 24.16 -24.70 -11.25
CA GLU A 64 24.01 -25.07 -12.67
C GLU A 64 24.96 -26.21 -13.09
N GLY A 65 25.10 -27.22 -12.23
CA GLY A 65 25.94 -28.40 -12.46
C GLY A 65 27.45 -28.16 -12.30
N LYS A 66 27.88 -26.94 -11.97
CA LYS A 66 29.31 -26.61 -11.79
C LYS A 66 29.61 -26.29 -10.33
N LYS A 67 30.73 -26.81 -9.82
CA LYS A 67 31.22 -26.44 -8.49
C LYS A 67 31.50 -24.94 -8.48
N ILE A 68 31.02 -24.24 -7.46
CA ILE A 68 31.21 -22.78 -7.36
C ILE A 68 32.69 -22.45 -7.14
N LYS A 69 33.11 -21.26 -7.56
CA LYS A 69 34.40 -20.69 -7.17
C LYS A 69 34.19 -19.82 -5.95
N ASP A 70 34.99 -20.04 -4.91
CA ASP A 70 34.92 -19.24 -3.70
C ASP A 70 35.75 -17.95 -3.82
N PRO A 71 35.25 -16.82 -3.30
CA PRO A 71 33.87 -16.59 -2.87
C PRO A 71 32.90 -16.40 -4.06
N PHE A 72 31.68 -16.91 -3.95
CA PHE A 72 30.64 -16.72 -4.95
C PHE A 72 29.74 -15.53 -4.61
N VAL A 73 29.75 -14.48 -5.44
CA VAL A 73 28.97 -13.25 -5.20
C VAL A 73 27.58 -13.36 -5.82
N LEU A 74 26.53 -13.14 -5.01
CA LEU A 74 25.14 -13.19 -5.45
C LEU A 74 24.67 -11.86 -6.04
N ASN A 75 24.02 -11.91 -7.20
CA ASN A 75 23.34 -10.79 -7.86
C ASN A 75 21.88 -10.66 -7.37
N THR A 76 21.42 -9.44 -7.09
CA THR A 76 20.07 -9.13 -6.59
C THR A 76 18.94 -9.36 -7.60
N LYS A 77 19.24 -9.52 -8.89
CA LYS A 77 18.24 -9.75 -9.96
C LYS A 77 18.09 -11.23 -10.34
N ARG A 78 18.80 -12.14 -9.66
CA ARG A 78 18.81 -13.58 -9.99
C ARG A 78 18.38 -14.42 -8.80
N ILE A 79 17.68 -15.50 -9.11
CA ILE A 79 17.37 -16.57 -8.17
C ILE A 79 18.43 -17.66 -8.36
N TYR A 80 19.02 -18.13 -7.27
CA TYR A 80 20.07 -19.16 -7.29
C TYR A 80 19.54 -20.44 -6.67
N ASN A 81 19.62 -21.54 -7.41
CA ASN A 81 19.38 -22.89 -6.91
C ASN A 81 20.73 -23.59 -6.76
N PHE A 82 21.18 -23.77 -5.53
CA PHE A 82 22.42 -24.49 -5.24
C PHE A 82 22.12 -25.92 -4.82
N LYS A 83 23.01 -26.83 -5.22
CA LYS A 83 23.04 -28.22 -4.77
C LYS A 83 24.25 -28.42 -3.86
N LEU A 84 24.02 -28.98 -2.68
CA LEU A 84 25.05 -29.17 -1.65
C LEU A 84 25.43 -30.64 -1.54
N GLY A 85 26.73 -30.92 -1.51
CA GLY A 85 27.26 -32.28 -1.40
C GLY A 85 26.90 -33.18 -2.59
N TYR A 86 27.22 -34.47 -2.47
CA TYR A 86 26.99 -35.46 -3.51
C TYR A 86 25.55 -36.00 -3.55
N ASN A 87 24.75 -35.82 -2.48
CA ASN A 87 23.31 -36.10 -2.50
C ASN A 87 22.48 -34.96 -3.11
N GLU A 88 23.15 -33.90 -3.56
CA GLU A 88 22.54 -32.77 -4.26
C GLU A 88 21.43 -32.04 -3.47
N THR A 89 21.56 -31.94 -2.14
CA THR A 89 20.57 -31.24 -1.31
C THR A 89 20.36 -29.80 -1.80
N GLU A 90 19.13 -29.47 -2.16
CA GLU A 90 18.80 -28.19 -2.80
C GLU A 90 18.53 -27.07 -1.79
N ILE A 91 19.10 -25.90 -2.08
CA ILE A 91 18.74 -24.64 -1.42
C ILE A 91 18.50 -23.56 -2.48
N ASN A 92 17.62 -22.61 -2.15
CA ASN A 92 17.31 -21.47 -3.01
C ASN A 92 17.69 -20.17 -2.32
N VAL A 93 18.42 -19.31 -3.02
CA VAL A 93 18.77 -17.97 -2.53
C VAL A 93 18.26 -16.93 -3.51
N SER A 94 17.50 -15.95 -3.03
CA SER A 94 16.95 -14.87 -3.84
C SER A 94 16.94 -13.55 -3.07
N TYR A 95 16.90 -12.43 -3.79
CA TYR A 95 16.78 -11.11 -3.19
C TYR A 95 15.36 -10.56 -3.38
N LYS A 96 14.72 -10.18 -2.27
CA LYS A 96 13.43 -9.47 -2.24
C LYS A 96 13.70 -8.00 -1.91
N PRO A 97 13.59 -7.05 -2.87
CA PRO A 97 13.76 -5.63 -2.61
C PRO A 97 12.64 -5.14 -1.68
N ILE A 98 13.00 -4.32 -0.70
CA ILE A 98 12.04 -3.68 0.21
C ILE A 98 12.32 -2.18 0.20
N SER A 99 11.34 -1.42 -0.28
CA SER A 99 11.30 0.03 -0.27
C SER A 99 10.07 0.52 0.50
N LEU A 100 10.28 1.46 1.42
CA LEU A 100 9.28 1.99 2.34
C LEU A 100 8.84 3.39 1.92
N CYS A 101 7.52 3.61 1.90
CA CYS A 101 6.92 4.93 1.86
C CYS A 101 6.07 5.15 3.11
N PHE A 102 5.93 6.40 3.55
CA PHE A 102 5.22 6.76 4.78
C PHE A 102 4.01 7.64 4.46
N SER A 103 2.88 7.41 5.15
CA SER A 103 1.68 8.24 5.08
C SER A 103 0.96 8.29 6.43
N GLY A 104 0.44 9.44 6.82
CA GLY A 104 -0.39 9.58 8.03
C GLY A 104 0.31 9.14 9.33
N ILE A 105 1.62 9.33 9.42
CA ILE A 105 2.41 9.07 10.64
C ILE A 105 3.02 10.35 11.17
N THR A 106 3.29 10.40 12.47
CA THR A 106 3.97 11.52 13.11
C THR A 106 5.42 11.61 12.64
N GLN A 107 6.03 12.79 12.77
CA GLN A 107 7.46 12.95 12.44
C GLN A 107 8.34 12.03 13.29
N GLU A 108 8.01 11.89 14.57
CA GLU A 108 8.72 11.01 15.51
C GLU A 108 8.65 9.54 15.06
N ASP A 109 7.45 9.02 14.78
CA ASP A 109 7.29 7.65 14.28
C ASP A 109 8.00 7.45 12.95
N GLN A 110 7.98 8.45 12.08
CA GLN A 110 8.71 8.40 10.81
C GLN A 110 10.22 8.29 11.04
N MET A 111 10.80 9.02 11.99
CA MET A 111 12.21 8.91 12.33
C MET A 111 12.54 7.50 12.83
N TYR A 112 11.72 6.93 13.73
CA TYR A 112 11.90 5.55 14.20
C TYR A 112 11.79 4.54 13.06
N ALA A 113 10.77 4.67 12.21
CA ALA A 113 10.55 3.78 11.08
C ALA A 113 11.72 3.79 10.10
N LYS A 114 12.25 4.98 9.79
CA LYS A 114 13.45 5.15 8.96
C LYS A 114 14.66 4.48 9.60
N LYS A 115 14.88 4.67 10.91
CA LYS A 115 15.97 4.03 11.64
C LYS A 115 15.88 2.51 11.56
N PHE A 116 14.72 1.91 11.83
CA PHE A 116 14.52 0.46 11.72
C PHE A 116 14.72 -0.03 10.29
N GLY A 117 14.11 0.63 9.29
CA GLY A 117 14.25 0.28 7.88
C GLY A 117 15.71 0.26 7.42
N LEU A 118 16.48 1.30 7.74
CA LEU A 118 17.90 1.37 7.39
C LEU A 118 18.74 0.26 8.06
N HIS A 119 18.43 -0.10 9.30
CA HIS A 119 19.10 -1.22 10.00
C HIS A 119 18.73 -2.60 9.45
N LEU A 120 17.61 -2.69 8.72
CA LEU A 120 17.17 -3.89 8.01
C LEU A 120 17.67 -3.94 6.56
N GLY A 121 18.30 -2.85 6.08
CA GLY A 121 18.74 -2.69 4.70
C GLY A 121 17.59 -2.41 3.73
N TYR A 122 16.53 -1.74 4.20
CA TYR A 122 15.40 -1.30 3.38
C TYR A 122 15.66 0.09 2.81
N GLU A 123 15.18 0.32 1.60
CA GLU A 123 15.21 1.63 0.97
C GLU A 123 14.06 2.49 1.48
N ILE A 124 14.25 3.81 1.48
CA ILE A 124 13.24 4.79 1.88
C ILE A 124 12.95 5.68 0.68
N THR A 125 11.67 5.85 0.37
CA THR A 125 11.21 6.72 -0.71
C THR A 125 10.01 7.56 -0.30
N ASN A 126 9.86 8.71 -0.93
CA ASN A 126 8.70 9.57 -0.75
C ASN A 126 7.55 9.25 -1.72
N HIS A 127 7.81 8.45 -2.76
CA HIS A 127 6.86 8.12 -3.82
C HIS A 127 6.28 6.72 -3.64
N VAL A 128 4.96 6.58 -3.75
CA VAL A 128 4.29 5.27 -3.60
C VAL A 128 4.58 4.35 -4.79
N ALA A 129 4.71 4.92 -6.00
CA ALA A 129 4.98 4.15 -7.21
C ALA A 129 6.25 3.27 -7.10
N SER A 130 7.33 3.83 -6.56
CA SER A 130 8.62 3.15 -6.37
C SER A 130 8.72 2.38 -5.05
N SER A 131 7.71 2.45 -4.17
CA SER A 131 7.73 1.70 -2.92
C SER A 131 7.21 0.26 -3.11
N THR A 132 7.50 -0.57 -2.11
CA THR A 132 6.91 -1.91 -1.99
C THR A 132 5.90 -1.98 -0.84
N HIS A 133 6.10 -1.12 0.17
CA HIS A 133 5.31 -1.05 1.39
C HIS A 133 4.95 0.42 1.66
N LEU A 134 3.70 0.65 2.03
CA LEU A 134 3.22 1.87 2.67
C LEU A 134 3.11 1.62 4.17
N VAL A 135 3.83 2.40 4.96
CA VAL A 135 3.82 2.35 6.42
C VAL A 135 2.90 3.45 6.94
N MET A 136 1.85 3.05 7.67
CA MET A 136 0.89 3.96 8.32
C MET A 136 0.32 3.32 9.60
N ASN A 137 0.07 4.11 10.64
CA ASN A 137 -0.40 3.57 11.94
C ASN A 137 -1.91 3.29 11.98
N SER A 138 -2.68 4.08 11.24
CA SER A 138 -4.12 3.94 11.08
C SER A 138 -4.51 4.32 9.65
N ILE A 139 -5.59 3.75 9.14
CA ILE A 139 -6.11 4.07 7.81
C ILE A 139 -6.99 5.30 7.92
N ASN A 140 -6.46 6.38 7.35
CA ASN A 140 -7.18 7.58 6.93
C ASN A 140 -7.14 7.67 5.40
N ILE A 141 -8.17 8.24 4.77
CA ILE A 141 -8.16 8.47 3.32
C ILE A 141 -7.10 9.52 2.99
N THR A 142 -5.98 9.06 2.46
CA THR A 142 -4.87 9.90 1.97
C THR A 142 -4.55 9.53 0.52
N LYS A 143 -4.01 10.47 -0.26
CA LYS A 143 -3.57 10.21 -1.64
C LYS A 143 -2.64 8.99 -1.74
N LYS A 144 -1.65 8.90 -0.84
CA LYS A 144 -0.71 7.77 -0.80
C LYS A 144 -1.38 6.44 -0.48
N PHE A 145 -2.41 6.43 0.38
CA PHE A 145 -3.17 5.22 0.69
C PHE A 145 -3.91 4.72 -0.55
N LEU A 146 -4.62 5.59 -1.27
CA LEU A 146 -5.34 5.21 -2.49
C LEU A 146 -4.40 4.71 -3.59
N LEU A 147 -3.27 5.39 -3.81
CA LEU A 147 -2.25 4.95 -4.75
C LEU A 147 -1.64 3.59 -4.35
N ALA A 148 -1.46 3.33 -3.05
CA ALA A 148 -0.97 2.04 -2.57
C ALA A 148 -1.97 0.90 -2.84
N LEU A 149 -3.28 1.17 -2.70
CA LEU A 149 -4.33 0.21 -3.07
C LEU A 149 -4.35 -0.08 -4.56
N LEU A 150 -4.29 0.96 -5.39
CA LEU A 150 -4.32 0.81 -6.85
C LEU A 150 -3.14 -0.02 -7.36
N THR A 151 -1.95 0.22 -6.79
CA THR A 151 -0.70 -0.42 -7.24
C THR A 151 -0.35 -1.69 -6.45
N GLY A 152 -1.25 -2.19 -5.59
CA GLY A 152 -1.07 -3.45 -4.87
C GLY A 152 0.12 -3.46 -3.88
N LYS A 153 0.43 -2.32 -3.27
CA LYS A 153 1.50 -2.22 -2.25
C LYS A 153 1.04 -2.87 -0.95
N HIS A 154 1.98 -3.38 -0.16
CA HIS A 154 1.66 -3.80 1.20
C HIS A 154 1.36 -2.57 2.06
N ILE A 155 0.34 -2.66 2.90
CA ILE A 155 -0.01 -1.59 3.85
C ILE A 155 0.18 -2.16 5.24
N VAL A 156 1.12 -1.61 5.99
CA VAL A 156 1.56 -2.15 7.29
C VAL A 156 1.74 -1.05 8.32
N THR A 157 1.61 -1.41 9.59
CA THR A 157 1.94 -0.53 10.72
C THR A 157 3.44 -0.52 11.02
N LEU A 158 3.88 0.43 11.83
CA LEU A 158 5.24 0.45 12.40
C LEU A 158 5.59 -0.85 13.15
N GLY A 159 4.58 -1.54 13.68
CA GLY A 159 4.72 -2.84 14.33
C GLY A 159 5.42 -3.88 13.44
N TRP A 160 5.15 -3.86 12.13
CA TRP A 160 5.81 -4.78 11.19
C TRP A 160 7.32 -4.56 11.14
N LEU A 161 7.76 -3.30 11.05
CA LEU A 161 9.18 -2.94 11.05
C LEU A 161 9.86 -3.33 12.38
N LYS A 162 9.19 -3.03 13.51
CA LYS A 162 9.68 -3.41 14.84
C LYS A 162 9.84 -4.92 14.95
N SER A 163 8.85 -5.70 14.48
CA SER A 163 8.92 -7.16 14.51
C SER A 163 9.99 -7.73 13.58
N ASN A 164 10.18 -7.19 12.38
CA ASN A 164 11.32 -7.56 11.53
C ASN A 164 12.66 -7.28 12.22
N PHE A 165 12.79 -6.12 12.86
CA PHE A 165 14.00 -5.76 13.61
C PHE A 165 14.28 -6.70 14.78
N LEU A 166 13.26 -7.05 15.58
CA LEU A 166 13.38 -7.98 16.71
C LEU A 166 13.67 -9.42 16.25
N ASN A 167 13.07 -9.84 15.14
CA ASN A 167 13.25 -11.19 14.59
C ASN A 167 14.49 -11.34 13.71
N LYS A 168 15.26 -10.25 13.50
CA LYS A 168 16.49 -10.25 12.72
C LYS A 168 17.46 -11.37 13.11
N LYS A 169 17.62 -11.63 14.41
CA LYS A 169 18.51 -12.69 14.91
C LYS A 169 17.95 -14.11 14.70
N LYS A 170 16.62 -14.23 14.59
CA LYS A 170 15.94 -15.51 14.40
C LYS A 170 15.83 -15.90 12.92
N ASN A 171 16.11 -14.96 12.00
CA ASN A 171 15.97 -15.13 10.55
C ASN A 171 14.58 -15.62 10.14
N LEU A 172 13.53 -15.22 10.85
CA LEU A 172 12.15 -15.62 10.59
C LEU A 172 11.45 -14.63 9.68
N GLU A 173 10.58 -15.14 8.81
CA GLU A 173 9.71 -14.31 8.00
C GLU A 173 8.59 -13.71 8.87
N VAL A 174 8.32 -12.42 8.65
CA VAL A 174 7.27 -11.68 9.34
C VAL A 174 6.19 -11.33 8.33
N GLU A 175 5.06 -12.02 8.42
CA GLU A 175 3.90 -11.80 7.55
C GLU A 175 3.38 -10.36 7.66
N GLU A 176 3.29 -9.68 6.53
CA GLU A 176 2.84 -8.29 6.44
C GLU A 176 1.37 -8.15 6.90
N ASN A 177 0.50 -9.11 6.58
CA ASN A 177 -0.94 -9.06 6.84
C ASN A 177 -1.29 -9.02 8.34
N LYS A 178 -0.43 -9.59 9.20
CA LYS A 178 -0.61 -9.54 10.67
C LYS A 178 -0.49 -8.12 11.23
N TYR A 179 0.06 -7.19 10.46
CA TYR A 179 0.34 -5.82 10.87
C TYR A 179 -0.46 -4.81 10.05
N PHE A 180 -1.59 -5.20 9.48
CA PHE A 180 -2.44 -4.28 8.76
C PHE A 180 -3.00 -3.19 9.70
N PRO A 181 -3.00 -1.90 9.31
CA PRO A 181 -3.44 -0.82 10.19
C PRO A 181 -4.96 -0.83 10.40
N LYS A 182 -5.41 -0.37 11.57
CA LYS A 182 -6.84 -0.23 11.86
C LYS A 182 -7.46 0.89 11.05
N ILE A 183 -8.69 0.69 10.61
CA ILE A 183 -9.49 1.73 9.95
C ILE A 183 -10.06 2.65 11.02
N VAL A 184 -9.79 3.95 10.89
CA VAL A 184 -10.33 4.98 11.80
C VAL A 184 -11.16 6.04 11.07
N ASP A 185 -11.08 6.08 9.74
CA ASP A 185 -11.90 6.97 8.91
C ASP A 185 -13.37 6.52 8.94
N LEU A 186 -14.25 7.36 9.49
CA LEU A 186 -15.68 7.07 9.63
C LEU A 186 -16.36 6.75 8.29
N ARG A 187 -15.91 7.39 7.20
CA ARG A 187 -16.48 7.17 5.85
C ARG A 187 -16.15 5.78 5.31
N LEU A 188 -15.05 5.19 5.79
CA LEU A 188 -14.67 3.82 5.45
C LEU A 188 -15.35 2.83 6.38
N ILE A 189 -15.45 3.14 7.67
CA ILE A 189 -16.09 2.27 8.67
C ILE A 189 -17.53 1.93 8.27
N THR A 190 -18.26 2.87 7.66
CA THR A 190 -19.62 2.61 7.16
C THR A 190 -19.70 1.56 6.05
N ILE A 191 -18.61 1.31 5.33
CA ILE A 191 -18.55 0.37 4.20
C ILE A 191 -17.85 -0.95 4.58
N PHE A 192 -16.95 -0.93 5.56
CA PHE A 192 -16.18 -2.11 5.93
C PHE A 192 -16.79 -2.88 7.10
N THR A 193 -17.14 -4.15 6.84
CA THR A 193 -17.25 -5.19 7.87
C THR A 193 -15.90 -5.92 8.04
N GLN A 194 -15.70 -6.65 9.14
CA GLN A 194 -14.45 -7.42 9.36
C GLN A 194 -14.10 -8.38 8.20
N GLN A 195 -15.10 -8.99 7.56
CA GLN A 195 -14.91 -9.90 6.41
C GLN A 195 -14.39 -9.17 5.15
N THR A 196 -14.64 -7.85 5.07
CA THR A 196 -14.27 -6.98 3.94
C THR A 196 -12.78 -6.57 4.00
N LEU A 197 -12.10 -6.75 5.13
CA LEU A 197 -10.66 -6.45 5.25
C LEU A 197 -9.78 -7.33 4.36
N THR A 198 -10.26 -8.52 3.98
CA THR A 198 -9.59 -9.43 3.03
C THR A 198 -9.35 -8.79 1.66
N VAL A 199 -10.15 -7.78 1.30
CA VAL A 199 -10.01 -6.97 0.08
C VAL A 199 -8.67 -6.23 0.04
N PHE A 200 -8.08 -5.93 1.21
CA PHE A 200 -6.77 -5.30 1.32
C PHE A 200 -5.61 -6.29 1.33
N PHE A 201 -5.83 -7.53 1.80
CA PHE A 201 -4.77 -8.53 1.94
C PHE A 201 -4.40 -9.20 0.62
N ARG A 202 -5.36 -9.33 -0.30
CA ARG A 202 -5.06 -9.74 -1.67
C ARG A 202 -4.46 -8.53 -2.37
N ARG A 203 -3.18 -8.60 -2.76
CA ARG A 203 -2.45 -7.58 -3.57
C ARG A 203 -3.06 -7.44 -4.96
N SER A 204 -4.29 -6.97 -4.95
CA SER A 204 -5.13 -6.50 -6.04
C SER A 204 -4.49 -5.38 -6.78
N ILE A 205 -3.73 -5.61 -7.85
CA ILE A 205 -3.42 -4.48 -8.75
C ILE A 205 -4.76 -4.05 -9.38
N ARG A 206 -5.15 -2.78 -9.15
CA ARG A 206 -6.42 -2.17 -9.60
C ARG A 206 -6.14 -1.03 -10.58
N THR A 207 -5.01 -1.04 -11.28
CA THR A 207 -4.58 0.03 -12.19
C THR A 207 -5.44 0.20 -13.44
N ASN A 208 -6.47 -0.64 -13.61
CA ASN A 208 -7.45 -0.56 -14.70
C ASN A 208 -8.89 -0.41 -14.19
N ILE A 209 -9.08 -0.08 -12.91
CA ILE A 209 -10.41 0.06 -12.30
C ILE A 209 -11.25 1.15 -12.96
N PHE A 210 -10.58 2.17 -13.48
CA PHE A 210 -11.17 3.28 -14.21
C PHE A 210 -10.81 3.22 -15.71
N LYS A 211 -10.53 2.03 -16.24
CA LYS A 211 -10.33 1.86 -17.67
C LYS A 211 -11.56 2.37 -18.43
N ASN A 212 -11.32 3.15 -19.48
CA ASN A 212 -12.32 3.82 -20.31
C ASN A 212 -13.07 4.97 -19.60
N TYR A 213 -12.64 5.36 -18.40
CA TYR A 213 -13.16 6.57 -17.77
C TYR A 213 -12.36 7.79 -18.17
N VAL A 214 -13.06 8.92 -18.20
CA VAL A 214 -12.50 10.25 -18.26
C VAL A 214 -13.05 11.04 -17.08
N PHE A 215 -12.17 11.59 -16.25
CA PHE A 215 -12.55 12.41 -15.10
C PHE A 215 -12.30 13.88 -15.40
N LEU A 216 -13.37 14.67 -15.34
CA LEU A 216 -13.31 16.10 -15.54
C LEU A 216 -13.32 16.84 -14.20
N PHE A 217 -12.34 17.71 -14.01
CA PHE A 217 -12.18 18.51 -12.80
C PHE A 217 -12.47 19.98 -13.09
N PHE A 218 -13.25 20.62 -12.22
CA PHE A 218 -13.60 22.05 -12.36
C PHE A 218 -12.81 23.00 -11.46
N THR A 219 -12.05 22.45 -10.50
CA THR A 219 -11.11 23.23 -9.69
C THR A 219 -9.71 22.63 -9.76
N GLU A 220 -8.73 23.53 -9.69
CA GLU A 220 -7.32 23.16 -9.66
C GLU A 220 -6.98 22.38 -8.39
N ASP A 221 -7.59 22.74 -7.26
CA ASP A 221 -7.42 22.06 -5.97
C ASP A 221 -7.86 20.59 -6.04
N MET A 222 -9.05 20.30 -6.58
CA MET A 222 -9.48 18.91 -6.78
C MET A 222 -8.61 18.17 -7.80
N TYR A 223 -8.25 18.84 -8.90
CA TYR A 223 -7.37 18.24 -9.91
C TYR A 223 -6.05 17.80 -9.27
N PHE A 224 -5.37 18.70 -8.56
CA PHE A 224 -4.10 18.43 -7.89
C PHE A 224 -4.19 17.25 -6.89
N ARG A 225 -5.29 17.17 -6.13
CA ARG A 225 -5.51 16.08 -5.17
C ARG A 225 -5.77 14.73 -5.84
N SER A 226 -6.52 14.71 -6.94
CA SER A 226 -7.22 13.50 -7.39
C SER A 226 -6.85 13.02 -8.80
N HIS A 227 -6.24 13.83 -9.67
CA HIS A 227 -5.90 13.42 -11.04
C HIS A 227 -5.00 12.17 -11.04
N GLU A 228 -3.94 12.16 -10.22
CA GLU A 228 -2.96 11.06 -10.21
C GLU A 228 -3.61 9.75 -9.75
N ILE A 229 -4.60 9.84 -8.87
CA ILE A 229 -5.32 8.67 -8.35
C ILE A 229 -6.12 8.02 -9.49
N VAL A 230 -6.88 8.82 -10.26
CA VAL A 230 -7.71 8.28 -11.33
C VAL A 230 -6.88 7.80 -12.52
N GLU A 231 -5.79 8.50 -12.85
CA GLU A 231 -4.85 8.12 -13.91
C GLU A 231 -4.11 6.82 -13.59
N VAL A 232 -3.62 6.65 -12.36
CA VAL A 232 -3.02 5.37 -11.91
C VAL A 232 -4.07 4.25 -11.90
N GLY A 233 -5.34 4.58 -11.74
CA GLY A 233 -6.47 3.66 -11.90
C GLY A 233 -6.86 3.37 -13.35
N GLY A 234 -6.18 3.97 -14.34
CA GLY A 234 -6.34 3.69 -15.77
C GLY A 234 -7.29 4.64 -16.50
N ALA A 235 -7.71 5.74 -15.86
CA ALA A 235 -8.51 6.77 -16.49
C ALA A 235 -7.66 7.78 -17.25
N LYS A 236 -8.32 8.64 -18.04
CA LYS A 236 -7.79 9.96 -18.38
C LYS A 236 -8.38 11.01 -17.43
N SER A 237 -7.68 12.12 -17.25
CA SER A 237 -8.20 13.27 -16.51
C SER A 237 -7.93 14.58 -17.22
N GLU A 238 -8.84 15.54 -17.07
CA GLU A 238 -8.71 16.88 -17.62
C GLU A 238 -9.19 17.93 -16.61
N PHE A 239 -8.57 19.11 -16.62
CA PHE A 239 -8.99 20.25 -15.81
C PHE A 239 -9.56 21.36 -16.68
N ILE A 240 -10.81 21.74 -16.43
CA ILE A 240 -11.45 22.91 -17.07
C ILE A 240 -11.76 23.94 -16.00
N ASN A 241 -11.13 25.10 -16.10
CA ASN A 241 -11.41 26.21 -15.18
C ASN A 241 -12.75 26.87 -15.53
N VAL A 242 -13.81 26.43 -14.86
CA VAL A 242 -15.19 26.91 -15.08
C VAL A 242 -15.43 28.38 -14.71
N LYS A 243 -14.46 29.05 -14.09
CA LYS A 243 -14.53 30.49 -13.79
C LYS A 243 -14.01 31.38 -14.92
N LYS A 244 -13.35 30.81 -15.93
CA LYS A 244 -12.86 31.58 -17.09
C LYS A 244 -14.00 31.93 -18.04
N PRO A 245 -13.96 33.09 -18.73
CA PRO A 245 -14.96 33.45 -19.74
C PRO A 245 -15.09 32.41 -20.86
N THR A 246 -14.00 31.70 -21.18
CA THR A 246 -13.95 30.67 -22.24
C THR A 246 -14.47 29.30 -21.81
N ALA A 247 -14.84 29.11 -20.53
CA ALA A 247 -15.15 27.79 -19.96
C ALA A 247 -16.20 26.99 -20.75
N ILE A 248 -17.22 27.66 -21.27
CA ILE A 248 -18.29 27.03 -22.06
C ILE A 248 -17.72 26.47 -23.37
N LEU A 249 -16.87 27.24 -24.06
CA LEU A 249 -16.23 26.82 -25.30
C LEU A 249 -15.22 25.69 -25.05
N ASP A 250 -14.42 25.82 -23.99
CA ASP A 250 -13.43 24.82 -23.58
C ASP A 250 -14.12 23.47 -23.29
N LEU A 251 -15.22 23.50 -22.53
CA LEU A 251 -16.02 22.31 -22.24
C LEU A 251 -16.66 21.72 -23.52
N ALA A 252 -17.24 22.55 -24.38
CA ALA A 252 -17.87 22.07 -25.60
C ALA A 252 -16.86 21.40 -26.54
N ASN A 253 -15.66 21.97 -26.67
CA ASN A 253 -14.58 21.39 -27.47
C ASN A 253 -14.05 20.08 -26.88
N PHE A 254 -13.89 20.02 -25.56
CA PHE A 254 -13.52 18.80 -24.86
C PHE A 254 -14.55 17.68 -25.12
N LEU A 255 -15.84 17.95 -24.92
CA LEU A 255 -16.89 16.95 -25.10
C LEU A 255 -16.95 16.41 -26.53
N LYS A 256 -16.72 17.24 -27.55
CA LYS A 256 -16.63 16.79 -28.95
C LYS A 256 -15.52 15.78 -29.18
N LEU A 257 -14.38 15.91 -28.49
CA LEU A 257 -13.23 15.00 -28.66
C LEU A 257 -13.44 13.63 -27.98
N PHE A 258 -14.21 13.60 -26.89
CA PHE A 258 -14.37 12.40 -26.05
C PHE A 258 -15.72 11.70 -26.21
N VAL A 259 -16.74 12.41 -26.68
CA VAL A 259 -18.08 11.89 -26.99
C VAL A 259 -18.26 11.83 -28.51
N GLU A 260 -17.45 11.01 -29.18
CA GLU A 260 -17.73 10.61 -30.56
C GLU A 260 -18.47 9.26 -30.56
N PRO A 261 -19.60 9.14 -31.31
CA PRO A 261 -20.45 7.95 -31.29
C PRO A 261 -19.81 6.67 -31.86
N GLU A 262 -18.63 6.74 -32.50
CA GLU A 262 -18.10 5.63 -33.31
C GLU A 262 -16.84 4.93 -32.76
N LYS A 263 -16.28 5.33 -31.61
CA LYS A 263 -15.11 4.64 -31.04
C LYS A 263 -15.52 3.44 -30.19
N SER A 264 -15.02 2.26 -30.56
CA SER A 264 -15.46 0.92 -30.14
C SER A 264 -15.31 0.54 -28.66
N GLN A 265 -15.13 1.50 -27.75
CA GLN A 265 -15.36 1.34 -26.31
C GLN A 265 -16.01 2.63 -25.81
N ALA A 266 -17.24 2.54 -25.30
CA ALA A 266 -17.97 3.71 -24.80
C ALA A 266 -17.17 4.40 -23.69
N THR A 267 -16.69 5.61 -23.97
CA THR A 267 -16.00 6.46 -23.00
C THR A 267 -16.99 6.82 -21.90
N LYS A 268 -16.62 6.54 -20.65
CA LYS A 268 -17.41 6.86 -19.45
C LYS A 268 -16.92 8.18 -18.89
N LEU A 269 -17.73 9.24 -19.01
CA LEU A 269 -17.35 10.56 -18.55
C LEU A 269 -17.97 10.86 -17.18
N CYS A 270 -17.14 11.30 -16.24
CA CYS A 270 -17.56 11.70 -14.90
C CYS A 270 -17.06 13.11 -14.61
N VAL A 271 -17.90 13.94 -13.98
CA VAL A 271 -17.50 15.27 -13.51
C VAL A 271 -17.39 15.24 -12.01
N LEU A 272 -16.25 15.69 -11.50
CA LEU A 272 -16.12 15.89 -10.06
C LEU A 272 -16.80 17.19 -9.66
N ASP A 273 -17.82 17.08 -8.81
CA ASP A 273 -18.61 18.19 -8.28
C ASP A 273 -18.02 18.72 -6.96
N PRO A 274 -17.39 19.90 -6.96
CA PRO A 274 -16.94 20.60 -5.75
C PRO A 274 -18.04 21.26 -4.91
N LEU A 275 -19.34 21.08 -5.18
CA LEU A 275 -20.42 21.96 -4.67
C LEU A 275 -20.32 23.37 -5.26
N ILE A 276 -19.76 23.51 -6.47
CA ILE A 276 -19.65 24.81 -7.12
C ILE A 276 -21.02 25.21 -7.67
N ASN A 277 -21.37 26.48 -7.45
CA ASN A 277 -22.43 27.15 -8.21
C ASN A 277 -21.95 27.31 -9.66
N ILE A 278 -22.04 26.20 -10.42
CA ILE A 278 -21.63 26.15 -11.83
C ILE A 278 -22.60 26.98 -12.65
N ASN A 279 -22.09 27.58 -13.72
CA ASN A 279 -22.91 28.32 -14.67
C ASN A 279 -24.04 27.41 -15.19
N VAL A 280 -25.28 27.93 -15.23
CA VAL A 280 -26.47 27.20 -15.70
C VAL A 280 -26.25 26.58 -17.08
N LEU A 281 -25.55 27.27 -17.98
CA LEU A 281 -25.23 26.76 -19.32
C LEU A 281 -24.28 25.56 -19.28
N ILE A 282 -23.30 25.55 -18.37
CA ILE A 282 -22.42 24.39 -18.17
C ILE A 282 -23.24 23.19 -17.70
N LYS A 283 -24.16 23.41 -16.74
CA LYS A 283 -25.05 22.36 -16.24
C LYS A 283 -25.92 21.78 -17.36
N GLN A 284 -26.55 22.63 -18.17
CA GLN A 284 -27.35 22.23 -19.33
C GLN A 284 -26.54 21.44 -20.37
N ILE A 285 -25.29 21.83 -20.62
CA ILE A 285 -24.39 21.08 -21.50
C ILE A 285 -24.14 19.69 -20.93
N LEU A 286 -23.79 19.58 -19.64
CA LEU A 286 -23.48 18.29 -19.02
C LEU A 286 -24.69 17.35 -19.01
N GLU A 287 -25.89 17.89 -18.72
CA GLU A 287 -27.16 17.15 -18.78
C GLU A 287 -27.45 16.64 -20.19
N LYS A 288 -27.22 17.46 -21.23
CA LYS A 288 -27.37 17.06 -22.64
C LYS A 288 -26.50 15.85 -23.01
N TYR A 289 -25.32 15.74 -22.44
CA TYR A 289 -24.39 14.62 -22.67
C TYR A 289 -24.56 13.48 -21.65
N ASN A 290 -25.58 13.53 -20.79
CA ASN A 290 -25.87 12.55 -19.74
C ASN A 290 -24.67 12.25 -18.84
N ILE A 291 -23.94 13.30 -18.44
CA ILE A 291 -22.71 13.17 -17.65
C ILE A 291 -23.04 13.18 -16.15
N THR A 292 -22.56 12.18 -15.43
CA THR A 292 -22.80 12.02 -13.99
C THR A 292 -21.85 12.90 -13.18
N PHE A 293 -22.40 13.61 -12.18
CA PHE A 293 -21.64 14.28 -11.15
C PHE A 293 -21.29 13.31 -10.03
N ILE A 294 -20.04 13.35 -9.59
CA ILE A 294 -19.51 12.54 -8.49
C ILE A 294 -18.62 13.39 -7.60
N THR A 295 -18.31 12.88 -6.43
CA THR A 295 -17.52 13.48 -5.37
C THR A 295 -16.20 12.72 -5.22
N GLU A 296 -15.22 13.30 -4.53
CA GLU A 296 -13.97 12.61 -4.22
C GLU A 296 -14.21 11.31 -3.41
N ILE A 297 -15.29 11.23 -2.62
CA ILE A 297 -15.57 10.02 -1.83
C ILE A 297 -16.06 8.85 -2.69
N GLU A 298 -16.77 9.11 -3.78
CA GLU A 298 -17.17 8.05 -4.72
C GLU A 298 -15.97 7.43 -5.44
N ILE A 299 -14.92 8.22 -5.76
CA ILE A 299 -13.64 7.67 -6.26
C ILE A 299 -13.04 6.72 -5.21
N VAL A 300 -13.01 7.13 -3.95
CA VAL A 300 -12.46 6.31 -2.86
C VAL A 300 -13.23 4.99 -2.74
N PHE A 301 -14.57 5.06 -2.75
CA PHE A 301 -15.42 3.87 -2.64
C PHE A 301 -15.29 2.96 -3.86
N ALA A 302 -15.25 3.51 -5.07
CA ALA A 302 -14.95 2.77 -6.29
C ALA A 302 -13.64 1.99 -6.13
N ILE A 303 -12.54 2.67 -5.76
CA ILE A 303 -11.22 2.04 -5.59
C ILE A 303 -11.29 0.90 -4.59
N ILE A 304 -11.90 1.15 -3.44
CA ILE A 304 -11.93 0.23 -2.30
C ILE A 304 -12.77 -1.02 -2.60
N THR A 305 -13.99 -0.83 -3.09
CA THR A 305 -14.96 -1.91 -3.36
C THR A 305 -14.73 -2.61 -4.69
N ARG A 306 -13.98 -1.97 -5.60
CA ARG A 306 -13.77 -2.39 -6.99
C ARG A 306 -15.01 -2.29 -7.87
N GLN A 307 -15.91 -1.37 -7.55
CA GLN A 307 -17.18 -1.17 -8.25
C GLN A 307 -17.25 0.23 -8.87
N SER A 308 -16.37 0.51 -9.83
CA SER A 308 -16.34 1.83 -10.50
C SER A 308 -17.66 2.19 -11.18
N ASP A 309 -18.33 1.24 -11.84
CA ASP A 309 -19.63 1.50 -12.48
C ASP A 309 -20.70 1.92 -11.46
N HIS A 310 -20.73 1.27 -10.30
CA HIS A 310 -21.70 1.57 -9.24
C HIS A 310 -21.52 2.99 -8.68
N TYR A 311 -20.29 3.36 -8.33
CA TYR A 311 -20.00 4.62 -7.67
C TYR A 311 -19.77 5.79 -8.63
N CYS A 312 -19.38 5.54 -9.89
CA CYS A 312 -19.01 6.61 -10.82
C CYS A 312 -20.04 6.90 -11.92
N LEU A 313 -21.00 6.00 -12.17
CA LEU A 313 -22.00 6.18 -13.24
C LEU A 313 -23.44 6.29 -12.75
N THR A 314 -23.74 5.73 -11.57
CA THR A 314 -25.11 5.74 -11.04
C THR A 314 -25.33 7.04 -10.27
N PRO A 315 -26.34 7.87 -10.61
CA PRO A 315 -26.70 9.02 -9.80
C PRO A 315 -27.07 8.53 -8.40
N GLN A 316 -26.22 8.81 -7.41
CA GLN A 316 -26.56 8.50 -6.03
C GLN A 316 -27.62 9.51 -5.57
N PRO A 317 -28.71 9.08 -4.90
CA PRO A 317 -29.64 10.03 -4.32
C PRO A 317 -28.85 10.93 -3.38
N SER A 318 -28.90 12.24 -3.64
CA SER A 318 -28.22 13.25 -2.83
C SER A 318 -28.52 12.99 -1.36
N GLN A 319 -27.53 12.53 -0.59
CA GLN A 319 -27.64 12.43 0.86
C GLN A 319 -27.57 13.83 1.46
N SER A 320 -28.56 14.67 1.16
CA SER A 320 -28.96 15.78 2.00
C SER A 320 -29.68 15.21 3.22
N GLN A 321 -28.93 14.61 4.14
CA GLN A 321 -29.39 14.42 5.51
C GLN A 321 -28.44 15.19 6.43
N SER A 322 -28.94 16.34 6.84
CA SER A 322 -28.52 17.12 7.99
C SER A 322 -27.92 16.26 9.10
N ILE A 323 -26.60 16.34 9.28
CA ILE A 323 -26.00 16.02 10.57
C ILE A 323 -26.44 17.14 11.51
N SER A 324 -27.59 16.94 12.16
CA SER A 324 -28.01 17.76 13.27
C SER A 324 -26.96 17.59 14.37
N ILE A 325 -26.05 18.56 14.47
CA ILE A 325 -25.16 18.72 15.60
C ILE A 325 -26.09 18.89 16.82
N ARG A 326 -26.25 17.82 17.61
CA ARG A 326 -26.84 17.92 18.95
C ARG A 326 -25.98 18.92 19.71
N LYS A 327 -26.53 20.12 19.93
CA LYS A 327 -26.00 21.13 20.84
C LYS A 327 -25.61 20.43 22.14
N ARG A 328 -24.36 20.63 22.57
CA ARG A 328 -23.91 20.36 23.93
C ARG A 328 -24.91 20.99 24.89
N SER A 329 -25.64 20.16 25.63
CA SER A 329 -26.31 20.58 26.84
C SER A 329 -25.24 21.08 27.82
N GLN A 330 -25.37 22.34 28.20
CA GLN A 330 -24.64 22.93 29.32
C GLN A 330 -24.98 22.13 30.57
N VAL A 331 -23.99 21.49 31.17
CA VAL A 331 -24.08 21.03 32.56
C VAL A 331 -23.70 22.24 33.42
N SER A 332 -24.71 23.01 33.78
CA SER A 332 -24.66 23.93 34.92
C SER A 332 -25.25 23.20 36.12
N GLN A 333 -24.40 22.58 36.94
CA GLN A 333 -24.77 22.20 38.30
C GLN A 333 -24.50 23.40 39.22
N SER A 334 -25.54 24.20 39.41
CA SER A 334 -25.69 25.08 40.57
C SER A 334 -25.88 24.23 41.82
N LYS A 335 -24.99 24.41 42.80
CA LYS A 335 -25.16 23.92 44.17
C LYS A 335 -26.43 24.55 44.77
N GLN A 336 -27.42 23.73 45.12
CA GLN A 336 -28.50 24.12 46.01
C GLN A 336 -27.99 24.07 47.45
N ALA A 337 -27.91 25.23 48.09
CA ALA A 337 -27.94 25.34 49.54
C ALA A 337 -29.41 25.30 49.96
N ASN A 338 -29.79 24.31 50.78
CA ASN A 338 -31.05 24.30 51.50
C ASN A 338 -30.82 25.01 52.84
N ASP A 339 -31.38 26.21 52.97
CA ASP A 339 -31.68 26.82 54.25
C ASP A 339 -32.87 26.08 54.88
N GLN A 340 -32.69 25.59 56.11
CA GLN A 340 -33.79 25.40 57.05
C GLN A 340 -33.61 26.38 58.22
N PRO A 341 -34.70 27.00 58.71
CA PRO A 341 -34.61 28.04 59.72
C PRO A 341 -34.60 27.42 61.12
N SER A 342 -33.71 27.90 61.98
CA SER A 342 -33.82 27.74 63.43
C SER A 342 -33.98 29.10 64.06
N ASN A 343 -35.12 29.36 64.70
CA ASN A 343 -35.19 30.37 65.74
C ASN A 343 -35.84 29.78 67.00
N LYS A 344 -34.96 29.56 67.98
CA LYS A 344 -35.10 29.73 69.43
C LYS A 344 -36.19 28.95 70.16
N ASN A 345 -35.75 28.00 70.99
CA ASN A 345 -35.62 28.21 72.44
C ASN A 345 -34.53 27.31 73.01
#